data_AF-A0A1Z9EHD4-F1
#
_entry.id   AF-A0A1Z9EHD4-F1
#
_cell.length_a   1.000
_cell.length_b   1.000
_cell.length_c   1.000
_cell.angle_alpha   90.00
_cell.angle_beta   90.00
_cell.angle_gamma   90.00
#
_symmetry.space_group_name_H-M   'P 1'
#
loop_
_entity.id
_entity.type
_entity.pdbx_description
1 polymer ?
#
loop_
_entity_poly.entity_id
_entity_poly.type
_entity_poly.pdbx_seq_one_letter_code
_entity_poly.pdbx_strand_id
1 'polypeptide(L)'
;MTKYWLMKSELDVYPWEKLVEDGKTHWDGVRNYQARNIMRDEMKKGDLVLFYHSNCKPPHIAGIARIIRESYPDFTSWDMESKYFDPKSTPESPRWFMVDIKPVKKIENIDLPELRNNPALEGMPLLMKGSRLSVQPVPEKYFNEICRISGINDTDNL
;
A
#
# COMPACT_ATOMS: atom_id res chain seq x y z
N MET A 1 -10.25 -9.31 -13.19
CA MET A 1 -10.40 -7.84 -13.12
C MET A 1 -9.41 -7.36 -12.07
N THR A 2 -8.59 -6.38 -12.41
CA THR A 2 -7.56 -5.81 -11.53
C THR A 2 -8.21 -5.18 -10.30
N LYS A 3 -7.68 -5.45 -9.11
CA LYS A 3 -8.08 -4.74 -7.88
C LYS A 3 -7.07 -3.65 -7.56
N TYR A 4 -7.52 -2.67 -6.77
CA TYR A 4 -6.72 -1.52 -6.37
C TYR A 4 -6.62 -1.43 -4.86
N TRP A 5 -5.44 -1.03 -4.40
CA TRP A 5 -5.08 -1.00 -2.99
C TRP A 5 -4.42 0.32 -2.62
N LEU A 6 -4.43 0.65 -1.34
CA LEU A 6 -3.59 1.70 -0.78
C LEU A 6 -2.70 1.08 0.30
N MET A 7 -1.40 1.35 0.23
CA MET A 7 -0.41 0.83 1.16
C MET A 7 0.40 1.99 1.74
N LYS A 8 0.40 2.10 3.07
CA LYS A 8 1.04 3.20 3.80
C LYS A 8 2.47 2.85 4.19
N SER A 9 3.38 3.79 3.98
CA SER A 9 4.76 3.75 4.45
C SER A 9 5.15 5.11 5.04
N GLU A 10 6.13 5.13 5.93
CA GLU A 10 6.67 6.36 6.51
C GLU A 10 7.93 6.78 5.75
N LEU A 11 8.16 8.09 5.61
CA LEU A 11 9.27 8.64 4.80
C LEU A 11 10.65 8.22 5.31
N ASP A 12 10.79 8.06 6.62
CA ASP A 12 12.02 7.66 7.31
C ASP A 12 12.23 6.13 7.32
N VAL A 13 11.20 5.36 7.01
CA VAL A 13 11.27 3.89 6.96
C VAL A 13 11.50 3.40 5.55
N TYR A 14 10.61 3.74 4.63
CA TYR A 14 10.65 3.23 3.26
C TYR A 14 9.91 4.20 2.30
N PRO A 15 10.59 5.26 1.83
CA PRO A 15 9.99 6.24 0.92
C PRO A 15 9.85 5.69 -0.51
N TRP A 16 9.00 6.35 -1.31
CA TRP A 16 8.79 6.01 -2.73
C TRP A 16 10.09 5.94 -3.53
N GLU A 17 10.99 6.90 -3.33
CA GLU A 17 12.30 6.96 -3.99
C GLU A 17 13.12 5.69 -3.74
N LYS A 18 13.03 5.12 -2.54
CA LYS A 18 13.70 3.87 -2.20
C LYS A 18 13.09 2.68 -2.95
N LEU A 19 11.76 2.62 -3.09
CA LEU A 19 11.12 1.61 -3.94
C LEU A 19 11.57 1.72 -5.40
N VAL A 20 11.78 2.95 -5.90
CA VAL A 20 12.30 3.19 -7.25
C VAL A 20 13.73 2.70 -7.39
N GLU A 21 14.60 3.00 -6.41
CA GLU A 21 15.99 2.55 -6.37
C GLU A 21 16.10 1.02 -6.28
N ASP A 22 15.36 0.40 -5.36
CA ASP A 22 15.36 -1.06 -5.14
C ASP A 22 14.69 -1.82 -6.31
N GLY A 23 13.83 -1.15 -7.08
CA GLY A 23 13.10 -1.69 -8.22
C GLY A 23 12.00 -2.71 -7.86
N LYS A 24 12.06 -3.30 -6.67
CA LYS A 24 10.99 -4.09 -6.03
C LYS A 24 11.31 -4.30 -4.56
N THR A 25 10.29 -4.62 -3.76
CA THR A 25 10.49 -4.99 -2.35
C THR A 25 9.42 -5.95 -1.86
N HIS A 26 9.70 -6.59 -0.73
CA HIS A 26 8.70 -7.27 0.08
C HIS A 26 8.03 -6.26 1.02
N TRP A 27 6.72 -6.32 1.15
CA TRP A 27 5.95 -5.40 1.99
C TRP A 27 5.69 -5.99 3.37
N ASP A 28 6.74 -6.03 4.19
CA ASP A 28 6.72 -6.59 5.53
C ASP A 28 6.04 -5.68 6.58
N GLY A 29 6.10 -6.10 7.85
CA GLY A 29 5.83 -5.23 8.98
C GLY A 29 4.36 -4.95 9.26
N VAL A 30 3.45 -5.51 8.45
CA VAL A 30 2.01 -5.42 8.69
C VAL A 30 1.65 -6.29 9.90
N ARG A 31 1.31 -5.62 11.01
CA ARG A 31 0.91 -6.26 12.29
C ARG A 31 -0.54 -6.00 12.69
N ASN A 32 -1.37 -5.62 11.72
CA ASN A 32 -2.82 -5.50 11.89
C ASN A 32 -3.51 -6.68 11.19
N TYR A 33 -4.37 -7.40 11.92
CA TYR A 33 -5.05 -8.60 11.41
C TYR A 33 -5.93 -8.35 10.18
N GLN A 34 -6.63 -7.22 10.13
CA GLN A 34 -7.48 -6.89 8.99
C GLN A 34 -6.63 -6.54 7.76
N ALA A 35 -5.59 -5.71 7.92
CA ALA A 35 -4.64 -5.40 6.85
C ALA A 35 -3.95 -6.67 6.32
N ARG A 36 -3.51 -7.56 7.23
CA ARG A 36 -2.94 -8.87 6.90
C ARG A 36 -3.93 -9.72 6.09
N ASN A 37 -5.19 -9.82 6.51
CA ASN A 37 -6.19 -10.62 5.81
C ASN A 37 -6.42 -10.10 4.39
N ILE A 38 -6.48 -8.77 4.20
CA ILE A 38 -6.57 -8.16 2.86
C ILE A 38 -5.41 -8.62 1.98
N MET A 39 -4.17 -8.52 2.48
CA MET A 39 -2.99 -8.93 1.73
C MET A 39 -2.99 -10.43 1.42
N ARG A 40 -3.34 -11.26 2.41
CA ARG A 40 -3.29 -12.72 2.32
C ARG A 40 -4.37 -13.29 1.38
N ASP A 41 -5.59 -12.79 1.54
CA ASP A 41 -6.78 -13.43 0.96
C ASP A 41 -7.19 -12.76 -0.36
N GLU A 42 -6.88 -11.48 -0.55
CA GLU A 42 -7.47 -10.70 -1.65
C GLU A 42 -6.48 -10.17 -2.69
N MET A 43 -5.24 -9.85 -2.32
CA MET A 43 -4.27 -9.28 -3.26
C MET A 43 -3.78 -10.33 -4.25
N LYS A 44 -3.82 -9.99 -5.54
CA LYS A 44 -3.38 -10.84 -6.65
C LYS A 44 -2.28 -10.19 -7.46
N LYS A 45 -1.44 -11.01 -8.08
CA LYS A 45 -0.39 -10.52 -8.97
C LYS A 45 -1.02 -9.72 -10.11
N GLY A 46 -0.51 -8.51 -10.35
CA GLY A 46 -1.06 -7.58 -11.33
C GLY A 46 -1.90 -6.46 -10.74
N ASP A 47 -2.42 -6.61 -9.50
CA ASP A 47 -3.14 -5.55 -8.82
C ASP A 47 -2.27 -4.30 -8.60
N LEU A 48 -2.91 -3.13 -8.58
CA LEU A 48 -2.24 -1.84 -8.45
C LEU A 48 -2.37 -1.27 -7.03
N VAL A 49 -1.36 -0.51 -6.63
CA VAL A 49 -1.19 0.02 -5.27
C VAL A 49 -0.91 1.51 -5.34
N LEU A 50 -1.75 2.31 -4.68
CA LEU A 50 -1.44 3.68 -4.32
C LEU A 50 -0.43 3.65 -3.16
N PHE A 51 0.80 4.08 -3.42
CA PHE A 51 1.86 4.19 -2.42
C PHE A 51 1.67 5.50 -1.63
N TYR A 52 1.33 5.38 -0.36
CA TYR A 52 0.97 6.52 0.48
C TYR A 52 2.02 6.78 1.55
N HIS A 53 2.58 7.98 1.56
CA HIS A 53 3.41 8.45 2.65
C HIS A 53 2.55 8.91 3.82
N SER A 54 2.61 8.15 4.92
CA SER A 54 1.98 8.45 6.20
C SER A 54 2.96 9.08 7.18
N ASN A 55 2.44 9.60 8.30
CA ASN A 55 3.20 10.20 9.39
C ASN A 55 4.16 11.35 8.96
N CYS A 56 3.89 11.96 7.82
CA CYS A 56 4.58 13.16 7.33
C CYS A 56 3.60 14.35 7.22
N LYS A 57 4.10 15.55 6.90
CA LYS A 57 3.29 16.77 6.83
C LYS A 57 3.52 17.51 5.50
N PRO A 58 2.54 17.52 4.57
CA PRO A 58 1.30 16.75 4.60
C PRO A 58 1.51 15.26 4.19
N PRO A 59 0.70 14.33 4.73
CA PRO A 59 0.59 12.98 4.18
C PRO A 59 0.09 13.01 2.74
N HIS A 60 0.58 12.13 1.86
CA HIS A 60 0.28 12.19 0.43
C HIS A 60 0.41 10.83 -0.28
N ILE A 61 -0.23 10.70 -1.43
CA ILE A 61 0.06 9.62 -2.39
C ILE A 61 1.27 10.05 -3.23
N ALA A 62 2.30 9.22 -3.30
CA ALA A 62 3.56 9.53 -3.99
C ALA A 62 3.75 8.79 -5.33
N GLY A 63 3.02 7.70 -5.54
CA GLY A 63 3.20 6.86 -6.72
C GLY A 63 2.22 5.70 -6.79
N ILE A 64 2.28 5.01 -7.93
CA ILE A 64 1.54 3.79 -8.22
C ILE A 64 2.55 2.63 -8.32
N ALA A 65 2.35 1.61 -7.51
CA ALA A 65 3.08 0.35 -7.55
C ALA A 65 2.16 -0.79 -8.03
N ARG A 66 2.75 -1.97 -8.23
CA ARG A 66 2.03 -3.19 -8.64
C ARG A 66 2.45 -4.38 -7.79
N ILE A 67 1.49 -5.23 -7.42
CA ILE A 67 1.75 -6.54 -6.81
C ILE A 67 2.43 -7.47 -7.83
N ILE A 68 3.65 -7.91 -7.53
CA ILE A 68 4.42 -8.84 -8.39
C ILE A 68 4.48 -10.26 -7.84
N ARG A 69 4.18 -10.43 -6.55
CA ARG A 69 4.08 -11.73 -5.87
C ARG A 69 2.91 -11.70 -4.90
N GLU A 70 2.07 -12.73 -4.99
CA GLU A 70 0.98 -12.96 -4.04
C GLU A 70 1.52 -13.28 -2.64
N SER A 71 0.59 -13.34 -1.68
CA SER A 71 0.95 -13.39 -0.28
C SER A 71 1.78 -14.61 0.13
N TYR A 72 2.73 -14.39 1.03
CA TYR A 72 3.54 -15.42 1.67
C TYR A 72 3.90 -14.99 3.10
N PRO A 73 4.36 -15.93 3.95
CA PRO A 73 4.74 -15.61 5.33
C PRO A 73 5.75 -14.48 5.43
N ASP A 74 5.49 -13.54 6.34
CA ASP A 74 6.43 -12.46 6.68
C ASP A 74 7.50 -13.01 7.63
N PHE A 75 8.64 -13.35 7.05
CA PHE A 75 9.79 -13.91 7.78
C PHE A 75 10.42 -12.90 8.75
N THR A 76 10.19 -11.59 8.58
CA THR A 76 10.68 -10.57 9.53
C THR A 76 10.01 -10.69 10.90
N SER A 77 8.90 -11.44 11.01
CA SER A 77 8.27 -11.76 12.29
C SER A 77 9.00 -12.82 13.10
N TRP A 78 9.95 -13.56 12.50
CA TRP A 78 10.72 -14.62 13.16
C TRP A 78 12.12 -14.18 13.57
N ASP A 79 12.57 -13.04 13.06
CA ASP A 79 13.87 -12.46 13.37
C ASP A 79 13.80 -11.67 14.69
N MET A 80 14.57 -12.07 15.69
CA MET A 80 14.59 -11.42 17.01
C MET A 80 15.17 -10.00 16.99
N GLU A 81 15.95 -9.64 15.96
CA GLU A 81 16.51 -8.30 15.79
C GLU A 81 15.56 -7.36 15.03
N SER A 82 14.55 -7.93 14.37
CA SER A 82 13.53 -7.17 13.66
C SER A 82 12.65 -6.37 14.61
N LYS A 83 12.38 -5.11 14.26
CA LYS A 83 11.38 -4.26 14.94
C LYS A 83 9.95 -4.85 14.88
N TYR A 84 9.73 -5.85 14.04
CA TYR A 84 8.46 -6.51 13.84
C TYR A 84 8.42 -7.97 14.32
N PHE A 85 9.40 -8.38 15.13
CA PHE A 85 9.44 -9.70 15.76
C PHE A 85 8.13 -10.04 16.49
N ASP A 86 7.65 -11.27 16.33
CA ASP A 86 6.53 -11.81 17.08
C ASP A 86 6.90 -13.23 17.56
N PRO A 87 7.15 -13.44 18.86
CA PRO A 87 7.60 -14.74 19.37
C PRO A 87 6.56 -15.87 19.21
N LYS A 88 5.32 -15.55 18.80
CA LYS A 88 4.27 -16.54 18.53
C LYS A 88 4.08 -16.82 17.04
N SER A 89 4.84 -16.17 16.16
CA SER A 89 4.89 -16.47 14.73
C SER A 89 6.06 -17.42 14.49
N THR A 90 5.84 -18.55 13.83
CA THR A 90 6.92 -19.49 13.46
C THR A 90 6.82 -19.87 11.99
N PRO A 91 7.86 -20.47 11.38
CA PRO A 91 7.78 -21.02 10.03
C PRO A 91 6.64 -22.02 9.82
N GLU A 92 6.36 -22.85 10.83
CA GLU A 92 5.30 -23.87 10.81
C GLU A 92 3.91 -23.28 11.08
N SER A 93 3.85 -22.13 11.77
CA SER A 93 2.61 -21.43 12.14
C SER A 93 2.76 -19.92 11.93
N PRO A 94 2.80 -19.45 10.68
CA PRO A 94 2.98 -18.04 10.37
C PRO A 94 1.75 -17.23 10.76
N ARG A 95 1.95 -16.19 11.58
CA ARG A 95 0.87 -15.25 11.95
C ARG A 95 0.74 -14.08 10.98
N TRP A 96 1.83 -13.72 10.32
CA TRP A 96 1.97 -12.51 9.51
C TRP A 96 2.36 -12.86 8.09
N PHE A 97 1.91 -12.01 7.17
CA PHE A 97 1.99 -12.25 5.74
C PHE A 97 2.33 -10.94 5.04
N MET A 98 3.07 -11.05 3.95
CA MET A 98 3.48 -9.95 3.09
C MET A 98 3.27 -10.31 1.63
N VAL A 99 3.45 -9.32 0.75
CA VAL A 99 3.42 -9.44 -0.73
C VAL A 99 4.66 -8.77 -1.28
N ASP A 100 5.01 -9.00 -2.55
CA ASP A 100 6.05 -8.20 -3.20
C ASP A 100 5.42 -7.16 -4.11
N ILE A 101 5.97 -5.95 -4.11
CA ILE A 101 5.56 -4.85 -4.99
C ILE A 101 6.73 -4.31 -5.81
N LYS A 102 6.43 -3.70 -6.95
CA LYS A 102 7.37 -2.91 -7.75
C LYS A 102 6.79 -1.53 -8.10
N PRO A 103 7.61 -0.50 -8.30
CA PRO A 103 7.13 0.79 -8.78
C PRO A 103 6.61 0.65 -10.22
N VAL A 104 5.55 1.40 -10.56
CA VAL A 104 5.00 1.49 -11.92
C VAL A 104 5.10 2.93 -12.42
N LYS A 105 4.54 3.88 -11.68
CA LYS A 105 4.44 5.28 -12.13
C LYS A 105 4.61 6.22 -10.95
N LYS A 106 5.57 7.15 -11.07
CA LYS A 106 5.64 8.32 -10.19
C LYS A 106 4.54 9.31 -10.59
N ILE A 107 3.88 9.89 -9.60
CA ILE A 107 2.90 10.95 -9.77
C ILE A 107 3.37 12.21 -9.03
N GLU A 108 2.79 13.36 -9.34
CA GLU A 108 2.91 14.51 -8.45
C GLU A 108 2.20 14.19 -7.12
N ASN A 109 2.77 14.64 -6.00
CA ASN A 109 2.26 14.29 -4.69
C ASN A 109 0.84 14.85 -4.51
N ILE A 110 -0.13 13.97 -4.30
CA ILE A 110 -1.51 14.37 -3.99
C ILE A 110 -1.67 14.28 -2.47
N ASP A 111 -1.75 15.45 -1.83
CA ASP A 111 -1.75 15.53 -0.39
C ASP A 111 -3.13 15.29 0.24
N LEU A 112 -3.15 14.96 1.53
CA LEU A 112 -4.38 14.65 2.24
C LEU A 112 -5.41 15.80 2.21
N PRO A 113 -5.02 17.09 2.35
CA PRO A 113 -5.93 18.21 2.07
C PRO A 113 -6.56 18.19 0.68
N GLU A 114 -5.77 17.99 -0.38
CA GLU A 114 -6.26 17.89 -1.75
C GLU A 114 -7.26 16.73 -1.91
N LEU A 115 -6.92 15.55 -1.38
CA LEU A 115 -7.82 14.38 -1.38
C LEU A 115 -9.16 14.69 -0.69
N ARG A 116 -9.13 15.43 0.43
CA ARG A 116 -10.35 15.80 1.18
C ARG A 116 -11.19 16.84 0.48
N ASN A 117 -10.56 17.72 -0.30
CA ASN A 117 -11.25 18.78 -1.02
C ASN A 117 -11.82 18.32 -2.37
N ASN A 118 -11.54 17.09 -2.79
CA ASN A 118 -12.06 16.51 -4.02
C ASN A 118 -13.39 15.76 -3.77
N PRO A 119 -14.55 16.26 -4.27
CA PRO A 119 -15.84 15.61 -4.06
C PRO A 119 -15.95 14.21 -4.66
N ALA A 120 -15.20 13.91 -5.72
CA ALA A 120 -15.21 12.57 -6.33
C ALA A 120 -14.58 11.48 -5.43
N LEU A 121 -13.82 11.90 -4.40
CA LEU A 121 -13.21 11.02 -3.40
C LEU A 121 -14.04 10.93 -2.10
N GLU A 122 -15.22 11.53 -2.05
CA GLU A 122 -16.10 11.42 -0.89
C GLU A 122 -16.44 9.95 -0.61
N GLY A 123 -16.22 9.53 0.64
CA GLY A 123 -16.41 8.15 1.07
C GLY A 123 -15.25 7.21 0.72
N MET A 124 -14.11 7.71 0.25
CA MET A 124 -12.90 6.90 0.10
C MET A 124 -12.45 6.35 1.47
N PRO A 125 -12.13 5.05 1.61
CA PRO A 125 -11.74 4.44 2.90
C PRO A 125 -10.59 5.14 3.64
N LEU A 126 -9.67 5.76 2.91
CA LEU A 126 -8.57 6.55 3.46
C LEU A 126 -9.07 7.79 4.24
N LEU A 127 -10.16 8.40 3.78
CA LEU A 127 -10.66 9.68 4.28
C LEU A 127 -11.65 9.53 5.45
N MET A 128 -12.13 8.30 5.69
CA MET A 128 -13.03 7.98 6.78
C MET A 128 -12.40 8.29 8.15
N LYS A 129 -13.20 8.92 9.02
CA LYS A 129 -12.77 9.26 10.38
C LYS A 129 -12.37 7.99 11.15
N GLY A 130 -11.17 7.99 11.73
CA GLY A 130 -10.65 6.86 12.50
C GLY A 130 -10.04 5.72 11.68
N SER A 131 -9.89 5.87 10.36
CA SER A 131 -9.24 4.88 9.49
C SER A 131 -7.76 4.69 9.89
N ARG A 132 -7.46 3.60 10.61
CA ARG A 132 -6.10 3.23 11.06
C ARG A 132 -5.46 2.10 10.27
N LEU A 133 -6.11 1.60 9.23
CA LEU A 133 -5.56 0.53 8.41
C LEU A 133 -4.38 1.05 7.58
N SER A 134 -3.27 0.30 7.58
CA SER A 134 -2.10 0.54 6.74
C SER A 134 -2.23 -0.02 5.33
N VAL A 135 -3.11 -1.00 5.15
CA VAL A 135 -3.49 -1.59 3.86
C VAL A 135 -4.99 -1.53 3.71
N GLN A 136 -5.48 -0.98 2.60
CA GLN A 136 -6.90 -0.70 2.39
C GLN A 136 -7.31 -1.04 0.95
N PRO A 137 -8.52 -1.57 0.73
CA PRO A 137 -9.09 -1.64 -0.61
C PRO A 137 -9.36 -0.23 -1.12
N VAL A 138 -9.13 -0.02 -2.42
CA VAL A 138 -9.50 1.21 -3.13
C VAL A 138 -10.53 0.82 -4.19
N PRO A 139 -11.81 1.17 -4.00
CA PRO A 139 -12.80 1.05 -5.06
C PRO A 139 -12.31 1.71 -6.35
N GLU A 140 -12.54 1.05 -7.49
CA GLU A 140 -12.06 1.46 -8.82
C GLU A 140 -12.34 2.93 -9.14
N LYS A 141 -13.55 3.42 -8.81
CA LYS A 141 -13.92 4.83 -9.01
C LYS A 141 -12.95 5.82 -8.35
N TYR A 142 -12.41 5.49 -7.18
CA TYR A 142 -11.46 6.36 -6.48
C TYR A 142 -10.07 6.23 -7.07
N PHE A 143 -9.64 5.01 -7.45
CA PHE A 143 -8.36 4.81 -8.13
C PHE A 143 -8.30 5.57 -9.46
N ASN A 144 -9.37 5.50 -10.25
CA ASN A 144 -9.48 6.20 -11.53
C ASN A 144 -9.47 7.72 -11.34
N GLU A 145 -10.12 8.23 -10.29
CA GLU A 145 -10.06 9.64 -9.96
C GLU A 145 -8.64 10.09 -9.58
N ILE A 146 -7.92 9.30 -8.78
CA ILE A 146 -6.51 9.57 -8.46
C ILE A 146 -5.65 9.59 -9.74
N CYS A 147 -5.85 8.62 -10.64
CA CYS A 147 -5.16 8.59 -11.92
C CYS A 147 -5.45 9.84 -12.76
N ARG A 148 -6.73 10.24 -12.84
CA ARG A 148 -7.18 11.41 -13.59
C ARG A 148 -6.52 12.70 -13.09
N ILE A 149 -6.54 12.96 -11.78
CA ILE A 149 -5.90 14.16 -11.20
C ILE A 149 -4.36 14.10 -11.26
N SER A 150 -3.79 12.89 -11.38
CA SER A 150 -2.35 12.69 -11.64
C SER A 150 -1.95 12.81 -13.12
N GLY A 151 -2.88 13.14 -14.03
CA GLY A 151 -2.62 13.21 -15.47
C GLY A 151 -2.44 11.86 -16.16
N ILE A 152 -2.88 10.76 -15.53
CA ILE A 152 -2.85 9.41 -16.11
C ILE A 152 -4.21 9.16 -16.80
N ASN A 153 -4.21 9.26 -18.13
CA ASN A 153 -5.43 9.14 -18.95
C ASN A 153 -5.75 7.71 -19.39
N ASP A 154 -4.80 6.78 -19.25
CA ASP A 154 -4.95 5.38 -19.63
C ASP A 154 -4.46 4.49 -18.47
N THR A 155 -5.43 3.95 -17.74
CA THR A 155 -5.20 3.05 -16.61
C THR A 155 -4.94 1.61 -17.03
N ASP A 156 -5.29 1.24 -18.26
CA ASP A 156 -5.14 -0.14 -18.75
C ASP A 156 -3.66 -0.47 -19.03
N ASN A 157 -2.85 0.56 -19.27
CA ASN A 157 -1.41 0.46 -19.50
C ASN A 157 -0.54 0.62 -18.23
N LEU A 158 -1.15 0.75 -17.04
CA LEU A 158 -0.42 0.77 -15.75
C LEU A 158 0.01 -0.63 -15.34
#